data_AF-A0A959Y0Z9-F1
#
_entry.id   AF-A0A959Y0Z9-F1
#
_cell.length_a   1.000
_cell.length_b   1.000
_cell.length_c   1.000
_cell.angle_alpha   90.00
_cell.angle_beta   90.00
_cell.angle_gamma   90.00
#
_symmetry.space_group_name_H-M   'P 1'
#
loop_
_entity.id
_entity.type
_entity.pdbx_description
1 polymer ?
#
loop_
_entity_poly.entity_id
_entity_poly.type
_entity_poly.pdbx_seq_one_letter_code
_entity_poly.pdbx_strand_id
1 'polypeptide(L)'
;MSNHMHLIARAREGHDISAIIRDFKKFTAKAIVKQIKEEPESRREWMLRHFAFRATAIERVKDFKFWEDGSHAILLDTPLKW
;
A
#
# COMPACT_ATOMS: atom_id res chain seq x y z
N MET A 1 -9.04 -3.91 -11.77
CA MET A 1 -8.40 -3.73 -10.46
C MET A 1 -8.09 -2.25 -10.25
N SER A 2 -9.07 -1.44 -9.83
CA SER A 2 -8.90 0.04 -9.71
C SER A 2 -8.62 0.52 -8.28
N ASN A 3 -8.75 -0.37 -7.28
CA ASN A 3 -8.68 -0.03 -5.85
C ASN A 3 -7.78 -0.94 -5.02
N HIS A 4 -7.18 -1.98 -5.61
CA HIS A 4 -6.25 -2.89 -4.93
C HIS A 4 -5.20 -3.46 -5.89
N MET A 5 -4.15 -4.03 -5.32
CA MET A 5 -2.99 -4.55 -6.02
C MET A 5 -2.76 -6.02 -5.64
N HIS A 6 -2.41 -6.85 -6.62
CA HIS A 6 -1.87 -8.19 -6.40
C HIS A 6 -0.36 -8.19 -6.57
N LEU A 7 0.32 -8.95 -5.73
CA LEU A 7 1.77 -9.07 -5.74
C LEU A 7 2.15 -10.53 -5.47
N ILE A 8 2.98 -11.10 -6.35
CA ILE A 8 3.70 -12.35 -6.08
C ILE A 8 5.11 -11.93 -5.65
N ALA A 9 5.48 -12.26 -4.42
CA ALA A 9 6.76 -11.87 -3.85
C ALA A 9 7.31 -12.95 -2.91
N ARG A 10 8.64 -13.01 -2.83
CA ARG A 10 9.38 -13.84 -1.88
C ARG A 10 10.39 -12.96 -1.15
N ALA A 11 10.44 -13.04 0.17
CA ALA A 11 11.53 -12.43 0.92
C ALA A 11 12.83 -13.21 0.67
N ARG A 12 13.95 -12.51 0.61
CA ARG A 12 15.26 -13.18 0.67
C ARG A 12 15.46 -13.78 2.07
N GLU A 13 16.30 -14.80 2.16
CA GLU A 13 16.65 -15.41 3.44
C GLU A 13 17.17 -14.36 4.43
N GLY A 14 16.76 -14.49 5.70
CA GLY A 14 17.06 -13.52 6.75
C GLY A 14 16.17 -12.26 6.73
N HIS A 15 15.22 -12.13 5.79
CA HIS A 15 14.28 -11.01 5.75
C HIS A 15 12.83 -11.46 5.96
N ASP A 16 12.07 -10.64 6.67
CA ASP A 16 10.63 -10.83 6.87
C ASP A 16 9.82 -10.14 5.76
N ILE A 17 8.97 -10.91 5.07
CA ILE A 17 8.07 -10.40 4.04
C ILE A 17 7.08 -9.37 4.60
N SER A 18 6.65 -9.50 5.85
CA SER A 18 5.70 -8.57 6.47
C SER A 18 6.33 -7.18 6.66
N ALA A 19 7.58 -7.13 7.13
CA ALA A 19 8.37 -5.91 7.18
C ALA A 19 8.57 -5.27 5.79
N ILE A 20 8.88 -6.08 4.77
CA ILE A 20 9.02 -5.60 3.38
C ILE A 20 7.71 -4.98 2.88
N ILE A 21 6.57 -5.67 3.06
CA ILE A 21 5.25 -5.17 2.63
C ILE A 21 4.86 -3.90 3.38
N ARG A 22 5.14 -3.81 4.69
CA ARG A 22 4.93 -2.58 5.47
C ARG A 22 5.71 -1.41 4.87
N ASP A 23 7.00 -1.61 4.60
CA ASP A 23 7.87 -0.54 4.11
C ASP A 23 7.56 -0.17 2.66
N PHE A 24 7.20 -1.14 1.81
CA PHE A 24 6.65 -0.92 0.49
C PHE A 24 5.40 -0.03 0.54
N LYS A 25 4.41 -0.35 1.38
CA LYS A 25 3.17 0.43 1.51
C LYS A 25 3.47 1.84 2.00
N LYS A 26 4.36 1.99 2.99
CA LYS A 26 4.77 3.29 3.53
C LYS A 26 5.47 4.15 2.48
N PHE A 27 6.41 3.58 1.73
CA PHE A 27 7.16 4.28 0.69
C PHE A 27 6.25 4.72 -0.46
N THR A 28 5.48 3.77 -1.01
CA THR A 28 4.61 4.03 -2.17
C THR A 28 3.47 4.98 -1.84
N ALA A 29 2.87 4.92 -0.64
CA ALA A 29 1.85 5.90 -0.24
C ALA A 29 2.37 7.34 -0.32
N LYS A 30 3.60 7.59 0.15
CA LYS A 30 4.23 8.92 0.06
C LYS A 30 4.52 9.31 -1.39
N ALA A 31 5.07 8.40 -2.17
CA ALA A 31 5.40 8.65 -3.57
C ALA A 31 4.14 8.95 -4.41
N ILE A 32 3.07 8.18 -4.23
CA ILE A 32 1.80 8.34 -4.95
C ILE A 32 1.13 9.66 -4.55
N VAL A 33 1.04 9.97 -3.25
CA VAL A 33 0.47 11.24 -2.80
C VAL A 33 1.27 12.43 -3.33
N LYS A 34 2.61 12.31 -3.38
CA LYS A 34 3.47 13.32 -3.99
C LYS A 34 3.16 13.51 -5.48
N GLN A 35 3.10 12.42 -6.25
CA GLN A 35 2.76 12.46 -7.67
C GLN A 35 1.37 13.06 -7.92
N ILE A 36 0.35 12.69 -7.13
CA ILE A 36 -1.00 13.28 -7.27
C ILE A 36 -0.97 14.81 -7.08
N LYS A 37 -0.12 15.32 -6.20
CA LYS A 37 0.03 16.77 -5.95
C LYS A 37 0.81 17.48 -7.06
N GLU A 38 1.85 16.84 -7.59
CA GLU A 38 2.81 17.48 -8.49
C GLU A 38 2.45 17.31 -9.97
N GLU A 39 1.84 16.19 -10.35
CA GLU A 39 1.54 15.84 -11.75
C GLU A 39 0.08 16.13 -12.13
N PRO A 40 -0.23 16.40 -13.42
CA PRO A 40 -1.60 16.57 -13.88
C PRO A 40 -2.47 15.33 -13.61
N GLU A 41 -3.39 15.44 -12.66
CA GLU A 41 -4.34 14.38 -12.30
C GLU A 41 -5.72 14.99 -12.07
N SER A 42 -6.69 14.59 -12.90
CA SER A 42 -8.02 15.19 -12.95
C SER A 42 -8.82 15.03 -11.67
N ARG A 43 -8.54 14.00 -10.86
CA ARG A 43 -9.24 13.71 -9.60
C ARG A 43 -8.46 14.13 -8.35
N ARG A 44 -7.38 14.92 -8.50
CA ARG A 44 -6.46 15.31 -7.42
C ARG A 44 -7.18 15.73 -6.15
N GLU A 45 -8.08 16.70 -6.24
CA GLU A 45 -8.77 17.23 -5.07
C GLU A 45 -9.62 16.17 -4.37
N TRP A 46 -10.37 15.40 -5.14
CA TRP A 46 -11.22 14.33 -4.61
C TRP A 46 -10.37 13.27 -3.90
N MET A 47 -9.28 12.81 -4.53
CA MET A 47 -8.39 11.80 -3.95
C MET A 47 -7.72 12.30 -2.66
N LEU A 48 -7.14 13.50 -2.68
CA LEU A 48 -6.48 14.06 -1.50
C LEU A 48 -7.46 14.29 -0.35
N ARG A 49 -8.68 14.80 -0.63
CA ARG A 49 -9.73 14.91 0.38
C ARG A 49 -10.12 13.55 0.95
N HIS A 50 -10.27 12.53 0.10
CA HIS A 50 -10.61 11.19 0.55
C HIS A 50 -9.50 10.59 1.45
N PHE A 51 -8.24 10.68 1.03
CA PHE A 51 -7.11 10.14 1.80
C PHE A 51 -6.88 10.90 3.11
N ALA A 52 -7.10 12.22 3.13
CA ALA A 52 -7.03 13.02 4.35
C ALA A 52 -8.14 12.63 5.33
N PHE A 53 -9.37 12.47 4.85
CA PHE A 53 -10.48 11.99 5.66
C PHE A 53 -10.20 10.60 6.24
N ARG A 54 -9.57 9.69 5.48
CA ARG A 54 -9.18 8.37 6.01
C ARG A 54 -8.04 8.42 7.02
N ALA A 55 -7.20 9.46 6.99
CA ALA A 55 -6.12 9.64 7.96
C ALA A 55 -6.64 10.05 9.35
N THR A 56 -7.76 10.79 9.42
CA THR A 56 -8.30 11.28 10.71
C THR A 56 -8.70 10.15 11.66
N ALA A 57 -9.05 8.98 11.13
CA ALA A 57 -9.40 7.81 11.93
C ALA A 57 -8.18 7.10 12.56
N ILE A 58 -6.94 7.50 12.22
CA ILE A 58 -5.73 6.78 12.58
C ILE A 58 -4.64 7.74 13.03
N GLU A 59 -4.44 7.81 14.34
CA GLU A 59 -3.51 8.74 15.00
C GLU A 59 -2.07 8.69 14.45
N ARG A 60 -1.58 7.50 14.07
CA ARG A 60 -0.22 7.33 13.51
C ARG A 60 -0.06 7.84 12.07
N VAL A 61 -1.14 8.21 11.37
CA VAL A 61 -1.10 8.72 10.00
C VAL A 61 -1.45 10.19 10.03
N LYS A 62 -0.49 11.06 9.72
CA LYS A 62 -0.69 12.51 9.84
C LYS A 62 -1.56 13.10 8.73
N ASP A 63 -1.15 12.95 7.48
CA ASP A 63 -1.72 13.78 6.40
C ASP A 63 -2.66 13.00 5.48
N PHE A 64 -2.24 11.81 5.01
CA PHE A 64 -2.98 11.05 3.99
C PHE A 64 -2.83 9.55 4.22
N LYS A 65 -3.95 8.82 4.25
CA LYS A 65 -3.98 7.35 4.23
C LYS A 65 -4.34 6.86 2.83
N PHE A 66 -3.36 6.29 2.12
CA PHE A 66 -3.56 5.71 0.79
C PHE A 66 -3.91 4.22 0.86
N TRP A 67 -3.08 3.42 1.53
CA TRP A 67 -3.32 2.00 1.69
C TRP A 67 -4.20 1.71 2.91
N GLU A 68 -5.05 0.68 2.78
CA GLU A 68 -5.70 0.04 3.93
C GLU A 68 -4.66 -0.61 4.86
N ASP A 69 -5.04 -0.94 6.09
CA ASP A 69 -4.16 -1.70 6.99
C ASP A 69 -4.21 -3.19 6.69
N GLY A 70 -3.12 -3.91 6.95
CA GLY A 70 -3.00 -5.33 6.66
C GLY A 70 -2.80 -5.67 5.17
N SER A 71 -2.82 -6.97 4.87
CA SER A 71 -2.70 -7.53 3.53
C SER A 71 -3.36 -8.91 3.50
N HIS A 72 -3.90 -9.31 2.36
CA HIS A 72 -4.42 -10.67 2.16
C HIS A 72 -3.32 -11.56 1.57
N ALA A 73 -2.49 -12.14 2.43
CA ALA A 73 -1.38 -13.00 2.01
C ALA A 73 -1.85 -14.44 1.80
N ILE A 74 -1.49 -15.02 0.65
CA ILE A 74 -1.72 -16.44 0.34
C ILE A 74 -0.35 -17.08 0.10
N LEU A 75 -0.08 -18.18 0.79
CA LEU A 75 1.12 -18.96 0.56
C LEU A 75 1.05 -19.58 -0.84
N LEU A 76 2.05 -19.28 -1.67
CA LEU A 76 2.24 -19.94 -2.95
C LEU A 76 3.37 -20.94 -2.79
N ASP A 77 3.00 -22.21 -2.73
CA ASP A 77 3.93 -23.33 -2.66
C ASP A 77 3.58 -24.33 -3.77
N THR A 78 4.57 -25.13 -4.16
CA THR A 78 4.32 -26.24 -5.08
C THR A 78 3.69 -27.37 -4.26
N PRO A 79 2.48 -27.85 -4.59
CA PRO A 79 1.90 -28.98 -3.88
C PRO A 79 2.85 -30.18 -4.00
N LEU A 80 3.20 -30.78 -2.87
CA LEU A 80 3.98 -32.01 -2.84
C LEU A 80 3.23 -33.05 -3.69
N LYS A 81 3.85 -33.48 -4.79
CA LYS A 81 3.39 -34.67 -5.52
C LYS A 81 3.65 -35.86 -4.59
N TRP A 82 2.57 -36.50 -4.15
CA TRP A 82 2.61 -37.82 -3.52
C TRP A 82 3.05 -38.88 -4.54
#